data_AF-A0AAW9IXG1-F1
#
_entry.id   AF-A0AAW9IXG1-F1
#
_cell.length_a   1.000
_cell.length_b   1.000
_cell.length_c   1.000
_cell.angle_alpha   90.00
_cell.angle_beta   90.00
_cell.angle_gamma   90.00
#
_symmetry.space_group_name_H-M   'P 1'
#
loop_
_entity.id
_entity.type
_entity.pdbx_description
1 polymer ?
#
loop_
_entity_poly.entity_id
_entity_poly.type
_entity_poly.pdbx_seq_one_letter_code
_entity_poly.pdbx_strand_id
1 'polypeptide(L)'
;DGLAIARKLILKNKDVLVVVVNKNDNCSNEFSTNLEIIKKITSKITYISNEKDIESLIPIFSSYKVGIDCLFGIGLNRELSGLYIGLIDTINRYVETKISIDVPSGLNADNGEVMGAAIKADITYTFEVIKRAFI
;
A
#
# COMPACT_ATOMS: atom_id res chain seq x y z
N ASP A 1 4.35 -7.63 3.23
CA ASP A 1 3.86 -7.32 4.61
C ASP A 1 2.40 -6.92 4.73
N GLY A 2 1.85 -6.08 3.85
CA GLY A 2 0.48 -5.56 3.99
C GLY A 2 -0.61 -6.61 4.24
N LEU A 3 -0.57 -7.75 3.55
CA LEU A 3 -1.53 -8.84 3.78
C LEU A 3 -1.36 -9.48 5.18
N ALA A 4 -0.13 -9.62 5.68
CA ALA A 4 0.10 -10.15 7.03
C ALA A 4 -0.45 -9.19 8.11
N ILE A 5 -0.30 -7.88 7.90
CA ILE A 5 -0.86 -6.82 8.76
C ILE A 5 -2.40 -6.87 8.71
N ALA A 6 -2.98 -6.85 7.51
CA ALA A 6 -4.43 -6.93 7.32
C ALA A 6 -5.02 -8.16 8.02
N ARG A 7 -4.43 -9.34 7.83
CA ARG A 7 -4.83 -10.57 8.53
C ARG A 7 -4.85 -10.40 10.05
N LYS A 8 -3.79 -9.84 10.64
CA LYS A 8 -3.71 -9.62 12.09
C LYS A 8 -4.76 -8.62 12.59
N LEU A 9 -5.06 -7.57 11.82
CA LEU A 9 -6.09 -6.59 12.16
C LEU A 9 -7.50 -7.18 12.08
N ILE A 10 -7.78 -7.97 11.04
CA ILE A 10 -9.06 -8.69 10.89
C ILE A 10 -9.28 -9.65 12.05
N LEU A 11 -8.27 -10.44 12.44
CA LEU A 11 -8.33 -11.35 13.59
C LEU A 11 -8.49 -10.61 14.93
N LYS A 12 -8.21 -9.30 14.98
CA LYS A 12 -8.49 -8.42 16.12
C LYS A 12 -9.83 -7.68 15.98
N ASN A 13 -10.73 -8.16 15.12
CA ASN A 13 -12.05 -7.61 14.85
C ASN A 13 -12.03 -6.13 14.40
N LYS A 14 -10.99 -5.72 13.67
CA LYS A 14 -10.96 -4.39 13.04
C LYS A 14 -11.63 -4.43 11.67
N ASP A 15 -12.28 -3.33 11.29
CA ASP A 15 -12.80 -3.19 9.95
C ASP A 15 -11.66 -2.87 8.97
N VAL A 16 -11.42 -3.79 8.02
CA VAL A 16 -10.29 -3.72 7.10
C VAL A 16 -10.78 -4.02 5.70
N LEU A 17 -10.56 -3.07 4.79
CA LEU A 17 -10.60 -3.29 3.35
C LEU A 17 -9.19 -3.53 2.83
N VAL A 18 -8.98 -4.64 2.14
CA VAL A 18 -7.71 -4.94 1.47
C VAL A 18 -7.81 -4.52 0.03
N VAL A 19 -6.93 -3.62 -0.40
CA VAL A 19 -6.85 -3.16 -1.79
C VAL A 19 -5.58 -3.74 -2.41
N VAL A 20 -5.73 -4.55 -3.45
CA VAL A 20 -4.63 -5.22 -4.15
C VAL A 20 -4.44 -4.56 -5.52
N VAL A 21 -3.27 -4.00 -5.75
CA VAL A 21 -2.93 -3.35 -7.03
C VAL A 21 -2.28 -4.35 -7.97
N ASN A 22 -2.79 -4.39 -9.20
CA ASN A 22 -2.23 -5.08 -10.35
C ASN A 22 -1.82 -6.52 -10.03
N LYS A 23 -2.81 -7.41 -9.94
CA LYS A 23 -2.60 -8.85 -9.75
C LYS A 23 -1.97 -9.46 -11.01
N ASN A 24 -0.68 -9.24 -11.20
CA ASN A 24 0.12 -9.98 -12.16
C ASN A 24 0.48 -11.36 -11.60
N ASP A 25 0.72 -12.33 -12.48
CA ASP A 25 1.04 -13.72 -12.12
C ASP A 25 2.40 -13.90 -11.40
N ASN A 26 3.20 -12.83 -11.24
CA ASN A 26 4.50 -12.85 -10.58
C ASN A 26 4.44 -12.37 -9.11
N CYS A 27 3.45 -12.83 -8.36
CA CYS A 27 3.41 -12.59 -6.92
C CYS A 27 4.37 -13.53 -6.18
N SER A 28 5.00 -13.07 -5.09
CA SER A 28 5.80 -13.97 -4.25
C SER A 28 4.93 -15.05 -3.60
N ASN A 29 5.53 -16.18 -3.25
CA ASN A 29 4.84 -17.27 -2.54
C ASN A 29 4.21 -16.79 -1.23
N GLU A 30 4.86 -15.86 -0.54
CA GLU A 30 4.39 -15.28 0.71
C GLU A 30 3.17 -14.38 0.50
N PHE A 31 3.16 -13.59 -0.58
CA PHE A 31 2.01 -12.80 -0.98
C PHE A 31 0.82 -13.71 -1.26
N SER A 32 1.01 -14.71 -2.12
CA SER A 32 -0.04 -15.66 -2.52
C SER A 32 -0.60 -16.40 -1.31
N THR A 33 0.27 -16.89 -0.42
CA THR A 33 -0.13 -17.58 0.81
C THR A 33 -0.97 -16.69 1.73
N ASN A 34 -0.53 -15.45 1.98
CA ASN A 34 -1.30 -14.55 2.84
C ASN A 34 -2.62 -14.13 2.19
N LEU A 35 -2.66 -13.94 0.86
CA LEU A 35 -3.88 -13.59 0.14
C LEU A 35 -4.93 -14.71 0.24
N GLU A 36 -4.51 -15.97 0.06
CA GLU A 36 -5.41 -17.13 0.23
C GLU A 36 -5.95 -17.25 1.65
N ILE A 37 -5.17 -16.88 2.66
CA ILE A 37 -5.66 -16.83 4.04
C ILE A 37 -6.68 -15.71 4.21
N ILE A 38 -6.41 -14.50 3.71
CA ILE A 38 -7.33 -13.36 3.81
C ILE A 38 -8.68 -13.68 3.14
N LYS A 39 -8.66 -14.28 1.95
CA LYS A 39 -9.89 -14.70 1.23
C LYS A 39 -10.79 -15.64 2.03
N LYS A 40 -10.22 -16.40 2.98
CA LYS A 40 -10.99 -17.31 3.85
C LYS A 40 -11.59 -16.62 5.08
N ILE A 41 -11.09 -15.44 5.46
CA ILE A 41 -11.50 -14.74 6.69
C ILE A 41 -12.25 -13.43 6.42
N THR A 42 -12.24 -12.92 5.19
CA THR A 42 -13.01 -11.72 4.81
C THR A 42 -13.35 -11.71 3.32
N SER A 43 -14.47 -11.07 2.98
CA SER A 43 -14.85 -10.73 1.61
C SER A 43 -14.49 -9.29 1.23
N LYS A 44 -13.97 -8.48 2.16
CA LYS A 44 -13.58 -7.07 1.93
C LYS A 44 -12.21 -6.97 1.24
N ILE A 45 -12.16 -7.43 -0.01
CA ILE A 45 -10.98 -7.38 -0.87
C ILE A 45 -11.38 -6.77 -2.21
N THR A 46 -10.66 -5.73 -2.64
CA THR A 46 -10.84 -5.05 -3.93
C THR A 46 -9.53 -5.07 -4.70
N TYR A 47 -9.64 -5.11 -6.03
CA TYR A 47 -8.49 -5.11 -6.93
C TYR A 47 -8.50 -3.85 -7.79
N ILE A 48 -7.32 -3.25 -7.99
CA ILE A 48 -7.12 -2.11 -8.90
C ILE A 48 -6.26 -2.56 -10.07
N SER A 49 -6.73 -2.35 -11.29
CA SER A 49 -5.98 -2.59 -12.52
C SER A 49 -5.99 -1.40 -13.48
N ASN A 50 -6.88 -0.42 -13.28
CA ASN A 50 -7.01 0.76 -14.13
C ASN A 50 -7.46 2.00 -13.34
N GLU A 51 -7.48 3.17 -14.00
CA GLU A 51 -7.84 4.44 -13.36
C GLU A 51 -9.28 4.49 -12.83
N LYS A 52 -10.25 3.84 -13.49
CA LYS A 52 -11.64 3.79 -13.01
C LYS A 52 -11.75 3.03 -11.69
N ASP A 53 -10.93 2.00 -11.50
CA ASP A 53 -10.87 1.28 -10.23
C ASP A 53 -10.39 2.21 -9.11
N ILE A 54 -9.43 3.11 -9.39
CA ILE A 54 -8.96 4.13 -8.42
C ILE A 54 -10.09 5.10 -8.09
N GLU A 55 -10.79 5.62 -9.09
CA GLU A 55 -11.92 6.54 -8.88
C GLU A 55 -13.00 5.91 -7.98
N SER A 56 -13.25 4.61 -8.14
CA SER A 56 -14.22 3.87 -7.31
C SER A 56 -13.84 3.79 -5.82
N LEU A 57 -12.57 4.00 -5.47
CA LEU A 57 -12.10 4.02 -4.09
C LEU A 57 -12.27 5.37 -3.39
N ILE A 58 -12.42 6.47 -4.15
CA ILE A 58 -12.52 7.83 -3.59
C ILE A 58 -13.65 7.94 -2.55
N PRO A 59 -14.88 7.46 -2.82
CA PRO A 59 -15.96 7.50 -1.82
C PRO A 59 -15.64 6.64 -0.59
N ILE A 60 -14.84 5.59 -0.77
CA ILE A 60 -14.48 4.64 0.29
C ILE A 60 -13.45 5.25 1.23
N PHE A 61 -12.50 6.05 0.73
CA PHE A 61 -11.48 6.69 1.58
C PHE A 61 -12.08 7.57 2.67
N SER A 62 -13.25 8.17 2.45
CA SER A 62 -13.96 8.93 3.51
C SER A 62 -14.51 8.04 4.65
N SER A 63 -14.65 6.74 4.41
CA SER A 63 -15.14 5.77 5.42
C SER A 63 -14.03 5.15 6.26
N TYR A 64 -12.77 5.27 5.83
CA TYR A 64 -11.60 4.71 6.53
C TYR A 64 -10.68 5.83 7.00
N LYS A 65 -10.42 5.89 8.31
CA LYS A 65 -9.57 6.93 8.90
C LYS A 65 -8.08 6.76 8.62
N VAL A 66 -7.65 5.53 8.33
CA VAL A 66 -6.24 5.16 8.20
C VAL A 66 -6.04 4.34 6.92
N GLY A 67 -5.14 4.79 6.06
CA GLY A 67 -4.58 4.01 4.95
C GLY A 67 -3.20 3.47 5.33
N ILE A 68 -2.99 2.18 5.06
CA ILE A 68 -1.68 1.53 5.24
C ILE A 68 -1.08 1.26 3.87
N ASP A 69 -0.03 2.01 3.55
CA ASP A 69 0.75 1.88 2.35
C ASP A 69 1.74 0.70 2.47
N CYS A 70 1.56 -0.26 1.56
CA CYS A 70 2.38 -1.45 1.40
C CYS A 70 2.62 -1.76 -0.10
N LEU A 71 2.60 -0.74 -0.96
CA LEU A 71 2.74 -0.94 -2.41
C LEU A 71 4.18 -1.29 -2.78
N PHE A 72 5.14 -0.51 -2.28
CA PHE A 72 6.56 -0.66 -2.53
C PHE A 72 7.37 -0.37 -1.27
N GLY A 73 8.37 -1.20 -0.99
CA GLY A 73 9.41 -0.94 0.03
C GLY A 73 10.76 -0.66 -0.65
N ILE A 74 11.85 -1.08 -0.02
CA ILE A 74 13.22 -0.91 -0.55
C ILE A 74 13.46 -1.50 -1.95
N GLY A 75 12.60 -2.41 -2.42
CA GLY A 75 12.73 -3.05 -3.74
C GLY A 75 12.38 -2.15 -4.93
N LEU A 76 11.92 -0.91 -4.71
CA LEU A 76 11.63 0.02 -5.78
C LEU A 76 12.93 0.49 -6.45
N ASN A 77 13.13 0.08 -7.71
CA ASN A 77 14.35 0.32 -8.48
C ASN A 77 14.11 1.03 -9.83
N ARG A 78 12.90 1.56 -10.03
CA ARG A 78 12.48 2.26 -11.25
C ARG A 78 11.49 3.37 -10.92
N GLU A 79 11.46 4.40 -11.77
CA GLU A 79 10.44 5.45 -11.66
C GLU A 79 9.02 4.87 -11.81
N LEU A 80 8.12 5.34 -10.96
CA LEU A 80 6.71 5.02 -11.07
C LEU A 80 6.09 5.77 -12.25
N SER A 81 5.09 5.16 -12.86
CA SER A 81 4.35 5.76 -13.99
C SER A 81 2.92 5.25 -14.04
N GLY A 82 2.08 5.97 -14.81
CA GLY A 82 0.69 5.59 -15.08
C GLY A 82 -0.12 5.37 -13.81
N LEU A 83 -0.70 4.17 -13.69
CA LEU A 83 -1.62 3.78 -12.61
C LEU A 83 -1.07 4.07 -11.21
N TYR A 84 0.23 3.86 -10.97
CA TYR A 84 0.82 4.05 -9.65
C TYR A 84 0.89 5.52 -9.24
N ILE A 85 1.22 6.43 -10.18
CA ILE A 85 1.19 7.88 -9.92
C ILE A 85 -0.23 8.31 -9.55
N GLY A 86 -1.22 7.94 -10.39
CA GLY A 86 -2.62 8.29 -10.14
C GLY A 86 -3.13 7.75 -8.80
N LEU A 87 -2.74 6.53 -8.43
CA LEU A 87 -3.12 5.94 -7.15
C LEU A 87 -2.48 6.69 -5.97
N ILE A 88 -1.17 6.96 -6.03
CA ILE A 88 -0.45 7.67 -4.98
C ILE A 88 -1.02 9.07 -4.78
N ASP A 89 -1.28 9.80 -5.86
CA ASP A 89 -1.88 11.14 -5.80
C ASP A 89 -3.28 11.11 -5.18
N THR A 90 -4.07 10.09 -5.52
CA THR A 90 -5.40 9.89 -4.94
C THR A 90 -5.31 9.58 -3.45
N ILE A 91 -4.40 8.70 -3.03
CA ILE A 91 -4.18 8.39 -1.61
C ILE A 91 -3.76 9.64 -0.85
N ASN A 92 -2.77 10.38 -1.37
CA ASN A 92 -2.27 11.61 -0.75
C ASN A 92 -3.35 12.68 -0.59
N ARG A 93 -4.35 12.70 -1.49
CA ARG A 93 -5.44 13.69 -1.47
C ARG A 93 -6.57 13.31 -0.53
N TYR A 94 -6.96 12.04 -0.50
CA TYR A 94 -8.23 11.61 0.11
C TYR A 94 -8.09 10.77 1.37
N VAL A 95 -6.91 10.20 1.64
CA VAL A 95 -6.67 9.43 2.86
C VAL A 95 -6.14 10.34 3.96
N GLU A 96 -6.89 10.41 5.06
CA GLU A 96 -6.59 11.26 6.21
C GLU A 96 -5.25 10.89 6.86
N THR A 97 -5.16 9.74 7.51
CA THR A 97 -3.92 9.25 8.13
C THR A 97 -3.27 8.19 7.25
N LYS A 98 -2.01 8.39 6.89
CA LYS A 98 -1.22 7.51 6.01
C LYS A 98 -0.06 6.90 6.79
N ILE A 99 -0.03 5.57 6.84
CA ILE A 99 1.05 4.81 7.45
C ILE A 99 1.77 4.05 6.36
N SER A 100 3.06 4.28 6.16
CA SER A 100 3.88 3.48 5.25
C SER A 100 4.63 2.38 5.99
N ILE A 101 4.82 1.25 5.32
CA ILE A 101 5.59 0.12 5.81
C ILE A 101 6.89 0.02 5.02
N ASP A 102 7.99 -0.17 5.74
CA ASP A 102 9.37 -0.16 5.25
C ASP A 102 9.85 1.24 4.83
N VAL A 103 9.33 1.78 3.72
CA VAL A 103 9.60 3.10 3.14
C VAL A 103 8.31 3.62 2.48
N PRO A 104 8.01 4.94 2.47
CA PRO A 104 6.86 5.44 1.71
C PRO A 104 6.97 5.05 0.24
N SER A 105 5.93 4.41 -0.28
CA SER A 105 5.91 3.96 -1.66
C SER A 105 6.19 5.11 -2.61
N GLY A 106 7.15 4.91 -3.51
CA GLY A 106 7.60 5.93 -4.45
C GLY A 106 8.78 6.78 -3.98
N LEU A 107 9.29 6.54 -2.77
CA LEU A 107 10.55 7.11 -2.30
C LEU A 107 11.69 6.11 -2.52
N ASN A 108 12.80 6.57 -3.10
CA ASN A 108 14.01 5.76 -3.20
C ASN A 108 14.66 5.62 -1.83
N ALA A 109 14.82 4.37 -1.35
CA ALA A 109 15.31 4.06 -0.01
C ALA A 109 16.77 4.48 0.26
N ASP A 110 17.58 4.62 -0.80
CA ASP A 110 19.02 4.91 -0.70
C ASP A 110 19.33 6.40 -0.74
N ASN A 111 18.55 7.22 -1.47
CA ASN A 111 18.86 8.64 -1.67
C ASN A 111 17.71 9.60 -1.31
N GLY A 112 16.52 9.09 -0.98
CA GLY A 112 15.36 9.91 -0.61
C GLY A 112 14.71 10.64 -1.79
N GLU A 113 15.06 10.33 -3.04
CA GLU A 113 14.43 10.95 -4.20
C GLU A 113 13.02 10.40 -4.44
N VAL A 114 12.12 11.28 -4.87
CA VAL A 114 10.78 10.91 -5.29
C VAL A 114 10.85 10.31 -6.70
N MET A 115 10.45 9.05 -6.82
CA MET A 115 10.50 8.27 -8.05
C MET A 115 9.19 8.43 -8.86
N GLY A 116 8.92 9.65 -9.33
CA GLY A 116 7.71 10.03 -10.06
C GLY A 116 6.59 10.56 -9.16
N ALA A 117 6.17 9.77 -8.17
CA ALA A 117 5.25 10.19 -7.11
C ALA A 117 5.57 9.42 -5.83
N ALA A 118 5.34 10.00 -4.65
CA ALA A 118 5.57 9.33 -3.37
C ALA A 118 4.41 9.54 -2.39
N ILE A 119 4.12 8.53 -1.58
CA ILE A 119 3.18 8.64 -0.47
C ILE A 119 3.73 9.62 0.57
N LYS A 120 2.92 10.60 0.96
CA LYS A 120 3.21 11.56 2.02
C LYS A 120 2.78 10.95 3.36
N ALA A 121 3.54 9.99 3.86
CA ALA A 121 3.19 9.26 5.07
C ALA A 121 3.26 10.14 6.33
N ASP A 122 2.27 10.01 7.21
CA ASP A 122 2.27 10.63 8.53
C ASP A 122 3.15 9.84 9.51
N ILE A 123 3.20 8.51 9.33
CA ILE A 123 4.03 7.58 10.10
C ILE A 123 4.66 6.57 9.15
N THR A 124 5.94 6.23 9.34
CA THR A 124 6.55 5.09 8.64
C THR A 124 7.12 4.09 9.64
N TYR A 125 6.71 2.83 9.54
CA TYR A 125 7.32 1.73 10.28
C TYR A 125 8.35 1.03 9.42
N THR A 126 9.62 1.16 9.80
CA THR A 126 10.73 0.58 9.06
C THR A 126 11.31 -0.66 9.77
N PHE A 127 11.94 -1.56 9.02
CA PHE A 127 12.53 -2.79 9.56
C PHE A 127 14.05 -2.71 9.70
N GLU A 128 14.56 -3.39 10.73
CA GLU A 128 15.99 -3.57 11.06
C GLU A 128 16.73 -2.28 11.40
N VAL A 129 16.94 -1.41 10.43
CA VAL A 129 17.67 -0.15 10.55
C VAL A 129 16.93 0.97 9.83
N ILE A 130 17.22 2.22 10.22
CA ILE A 130 16.77 3.39 9.49
C ILE A 130 17.41 3.40 8.09
N LYS A 131 16.58 3.60 7.06
CA LYS A 131 17.05 3.72 5.67
C LYS A 131 17.63 5.12 5.44
N ARG A 132 18.59 5.23 4.51
CA ARG A 132 19.23 6.52 4.19
C ARG A 132 18.22 7.56 3.71
N ALA A 133 17.15 7.15 3.05
CA ALA A 133 16.04 8.03 2.66
C ALA A 133 15.39 8.83 3.80
N PHE A 134 15.58 8.44 5.07
CA PHE A 134 15.02 9.14 6.22
C PHE A 134 16.01 10.07 6.94
N ILE A 135 17.26 10.14 6.48
CA ILE A 135 18.34 10.92 7.09
C ILE A 135 18.71 12.06 6.15
#